data_AF-A0ABD1VS58-F1
#
_entry.id   AF-A0ABD1VS58-F1
#
_cell.length_a   1.000
_cell.length_b   1.000
_cell.length_c   1.000
_cell.angle_alpha   90.00
_cell.angle_beta   90.00
_cell.angle_gamma   90.00
#
_symmetry.space_group_name_H-M   'P 1'
#
loop_
_entity.id
_entity.type
_entity.pdbx_description
1 polymer ?
#
loop_
_entity_poly.entity_id
_entity_poly.type
_entity_poly.pdbx_seq_one_letter_code
_entity_poly.pdbx_strand_id
1 'polypeptide(L)'
;MAAHTLSVLPITPSQTCKKLIENVLILKPENLSNSFMGTKLPIQSSNFTILAAKRRSSTVATVLFSLPTGKQEGQASEGKSKWSARAIKSFAMAELEARKLKYPNTGTEALLMGILVEGTSLTAKFLRENGITLFKVRDETVKLLGKSDMYFFSPEHPPLTEPAQRALDWALDEKMKSGESGEVTTAHLLLGIWSEKEAAGHKILAALGFDDEKAKELAKSMDKDIVLSFK
;
A
#
# COMPACT_ATOMS: atom_id res chain seq x y z
N MET A 1 37.08 -26.04 41.72
CA MET A 1 36.77 -27.49 41.73
C MET A 1 35.44 -27.68 42.44
N ALA A 2 34.61 -28.64 41.97
CA ALA A 2 33.19 -28.96 42.28
C ALA A 2 32.28 -28.54 41.11
N ALA A 3 31.91 -29.34 40.10
CA ALA A 3 31.58 -30.77 39.92
C ALA A 3 30.10 -31.14 40.18
N HIS A 4 29.35 -31.25 39.06
CA HIS A 4 28.12 -32.02 38.78
C HIS A 4 26.81 -31.56 39.49
N THR A 5 25.62 -31.54 38.87
CA THR A 5 24.94 -32.59 38.11
C THR A 5 23.90 -32.06 37.10
N LEU A 6 23.91 -32.60 35.88
CA LEU A 6 22.88 -32.49 34.84
C LEU A 6 21.85 -33.63 35.00
N SER A 7 20.55 -33.35 34.83
CA SER A 7 19.53 -34.39 34.62
C SER A 7 18.70 -34.08 33.38
N VAL A 8 18.97 -34.84 32.32
CA VAL A 8 18.20 -34.95 31.08
C VAL A 8 17.47 -36.28 31.12
N LEU A 9 16.18 -36.30 30.80
CA LEU A 9 15.36 -37.51 30.62
C LEU A 9 14.69 -37.51 29.23
N PRO A 10 14.28 -38.70 28.73
CA PRO A 10 14.57 -39.11 27.36
C PRO A 10 13.41 -39.00 26.37
N ILE A 11 13.81 -39.16 25.11
CA ILE A 11 13.04 -39.22 23.87
C ILE A 11 12.23 -40.53 23.78
N THR A 12 11.03 -40.47 23.22
CA THR A 12 10.36 -41.61 22.56
C THR A 12 9.81 -41.20 21.19
N PRO A 13 10.26 -41.78 20.07
CA PRO A 13 9.60 -41.66 18.78
C PRO A 13 8.87 -42.97 18.45
N SER A 14 7.54 -42.94 18.38
CA SER A 14 6.78 -44.09 17.89
C SER A 14 6.75 -44.10 16.36
N GLN A 15 7.10 -45.25 15.84
CA GLN A 15 7.27 -45.64 14.45
C GLN A 15 5.94 -45.67 13.65
N THR A 16 6.02 -45.17 12.42
CA THR A 16 5.62 -45.83 11.16
C THR A 16 4.15 -46.25 10.96
N CYS A 17 3.48 -45.65 9.95
CA CYS A 17 2.86 -46.41 8.86
C CYS A 17 2.65 -45.54 7.59
N LYS A 18 3.22 -45.99 6.47
CA LYS A 18 2.96 -45.54 5.09
C LYS A 18 1.80 -46.38 4.50
N LYS A 19 1.19 -45.89 3.40
CA LYS A 19 0.10 -46.48 2.56
C LYS A 19 -1.31 -46.31 3.15
N LEU A 20 -2.39 -46.03 2.41
CA LEU A 20 -2.78 -46.06 0.98
C LEU A 20 -3.80 -44.90 0.80
N ILE A 21 -3.74 -44.09 -0.27
CA ILE A 21 -4.47 -44.27 -1.56
C ILE A 21 -5.98 -44.54 -1.37
N GLU A 22 -6.75 -43.59 -1.90
CA GLU A 22 -8.10 -43.67 -2.49
C GLU A 22 -9.12 -44.63 -1.87
N ASN A 23 -10.30 -44.13 -1.54
CA ASN A 23 -11.54 -44.62 -2.15
C ASN A 23 -12.72 -43.71 -1.80
N VAL A 24 -13.11 -42.94 -2.81
CA VAL A 24 -14.35 -42.19 -2.91
C VAL A 24 -15.35 -43.08 -3.67
N LEU A 25 -16.55 -43.20 -3.10
CA LEU A 25 -17.78 -43.81 -3.64
C LEU A 25 -17.88 -45.34 -3.62
N ILE A 26 -18.95 -45.85 -3.00
CA ILE A 26 -20.03 -46.63 -3.63
C ILE A 26 -21.08 -46.90 -2.53
N LEU A 27 -22.20 -46.18 -2.57
CA LEU A 27 -23.44 -46.60 -1.90
C LEU A 27 -24.38 -47.11 -3.00
N LYS A 28 -24.72 -48.40 -2.92
CA LYS A 28 -25.79 -49.04 -3.70
C LYS A 28 -27.16 -48.69 -3.10
N PRO A 29 -28.20 -48.43 -3.90
CA PRO A 29 -29.57 -48.31 -3.41
C PRO A 29 -30.31 -49.65 -3.51
N GLU A 30 -31.08 -49.99 -2.49
CA GLU A 30 -32.10 -51.04 -2.55
C GLU A 30 -33.50 -50.45 -2.74
N ASN A 31 -34.31 -51.21 -3.48
CA ASN A 31 -35.67 -50.97 -3.95
C ASN A 31 -36.72 -50.99 -2.83
N LEU A 32 -37.81 -50.21 -2.98
CA LEU A 32 -39.16 -50.72 -3.28
C LEU A 32 -40.28 -49.64 -3.21
N SER A 33 -41.05 -49.59 -4.30
CA SER A 33 -42.52 -49.48 -4.35
C SER A 33 -43.24 -48.21 -3.84
N ASN A 34 -43.75 -47.39 -4.76
CA ASN A 34 -45.19 -47.37 -5.10
C ASN A 34 -45.55 -46.39 -6.24
N SER A 35 -46.57 -46.79 -6.97
CA SER A 35 -47.21 -46.20 -8.16
C SER A 35 -47.74 -44.76 -7.98
N PHE A 36 -47.75 -43.94 -9.04
CA PHE A 36 -48.98 -43.45 -9.72
C PHE A 36 -48.72 -42.23 -10.65
N MET A 37 -49.05 -42.41 -11.94
CA MET A 37 -49.34 -41.44 -13.03
C MET A 37 -48.31 -40.35 -13.46
N GLY A 38 -47.98 -40.36 -14.77
CA GLY A 38 -48.26 -39.19 -15.61
C GLY A 38 -47.11 -38.50 -16.36
N THR A 39 -46.96 -38.88 -17.65
CA THR A 39 -46.46 -38.07 -18.79
C THR A 39 -44.96 -37.80 -18.97
N LYS A 40 -44.56 -37.84 -20.25
CA LYS A 40 -43.22 -38.01 -20.81
C LYS A 40 -42.56 -36.65 -21.11
N LEU A 41 -41.26 -36.52 -20.83
CA LEU A 41 -40.38 -35.50 -21.44
C LEU A 41 -39.01 -36.12 -21.74
N PRO A 42 -38.50 -36.10 -22.99
CA PRO A 42 -37.16 -36.57 -23.30
C PRO A 42 -36.11 -35.46 -23.11
N ILE A 43 -35.09 -35.72 -22.31
CA ILE A 43 -33.90 -34.86 -22.20
C ILE A 43 -32.85 -35.39 -23.17
N GLN A 44 -32.52 -34.56 -24.14
CA GLN A 44 -31.52 -34.74 -25.18
C GLN A 44 -30.11 -34.51 -24.59
N SER A 45 -29.22 -35.50 -24.67
CA SER A 45 -27.82 -35.38 -24.27
C SER A 45 -27.01 -34.70 -25.37
N SER A 46 -26.48 -33.51 -25.10
CA SER A 46 -25.44 -32.88 -25.93
C SER A 46 -24.06 -33.23 -25.37
N ASN A 47 -23.25 -33.88 -26.20
CA ASN A 47 -21.84 -34.16 -25.94
C ASN A 47 -21.04 -32.84 -26.05
N PHE A 48 -20.32 -32.45 -25.00
CA PHE A 48 -19.36 -31.36 -25.06
C PHE A 48 -17.97 -31.89 -25.45
N THR A 49 -17.54 -31.57 -26.67
CA THR A 49 -16.19 -31.84 -27.18
C THR A 49 -15.21 -30.82 -26.60
N ILE A 50 -14.13 -31.29 -25.95
CA ILE A 50 -13.04 -30.45 -25.43
C ILE A 50 -12.08 -30.11 -26.59
N LEU A 51 -11.94 -28.83 -26.92
CA LEU A 51 -10.90 -28.32 -27.82
C LEU A 51 -9.75 -27.70 -27.02
N ALA A 52 -8.58 -28.30 -27.16
CA ALA A 52 -7.32 -27.84 -26.57
C ALA A 52 -6.81 -26.57 -27.28
N ALA A 53 -6.69 -25.47 -26.54
CA ALA A 53 -6.06 -24.24 -27.02
C ALA A 53 -4.65 -24.10 -26.43
N LYS A 54 -3.66 -24.24 -27.31
CA LYS A 54 -2.24 -23.99 -27.06
C LYS A 54 -1.99 -22.48 -27.12
N ARG A 55 -1.59 -21.86 -25.99
CA ARG A 55 -0.98 -20.52 -26.00
C ARG A 55 0.30 -20.52 -25.16
N ARG A 56 1.44 -20.44 -25.86
CA ARG A 56 2.67 -19.86 -25.33
C ARG A 56 2.55 -18.35 -25.48
N SER A 57 2.73 -17.60 -24.40
CA SER A 57 3.33 -16.26 -24.45
C SER A 57 4.04 -16.01 -23.13
N SER A 58 5.37 -16.07 -23.21
CA SER A 58 6.26 -15.47 -22.23
C SER A 58 6.24 -13.97 -22.49
N THR A 59 5.72 -13.18 -21.56
CA THR A 59 5.78 -11.72 -21.65
C THR A 59 6.39 -11.18 -20.36
N VAL A 60 7.56 -10.58 -20.50
CA VAL A 60 8.33 -9.90 -19.46
C VAL A 60 7.50 -8.73 -18.91
N ALA A 61 7.36 -8.66 -17.59
CA ALA A 61 6.68 -7.56 -16.91
C ALA A 61 7.63 -6.35 -16.83
N THR A 62 7.44 -5.36 -17.69
CA THR A 62 8.08 -4.06 -17.55
C THR A 62 7.38 -3.29 -16.44
N VAL A 63 8.08 -3.03 -15.33
CA VAL A 63 7.60 -2.22 -14.21
C VAL A 63 7.49 -0.77 -14.66
N LEU A 64 6.26 -0.24 -14.72
CA LEU A 64 5.99 1.15 -15.12
C LEU A 64 6.31 2.09 -13.94
N PHE A 65 7.25 3.03 -14.14
CA PHE A 65 7.76 3.94 -13.11
C PHE A 65 6.90 5.21 -12.92
N SER A 66 5.57 5.11 -13.06
CA SER A 66 4.67 6.28 -13.00
C SER A 66 3.35 5.94 -12.33
N LEU A 67 2.92 6.80 -11.40
CA LEU A 67 1.64 6.69 -10.71
C LEU A 67 0.45 6.92 -11.66
N PRO A 68 -0.69 6.26 -11.41
CA PRO A 68 -1.92 6.52 -12.15
C PRO A 68 -2.51 7.88 -11.73
N THR A 69 -2.49 8.85 -12.64
CA THR A 69 -3.22 10.12 -12.52
C THR A 69 -4.60 9.99 -13.19
N GLY A 70 -5.67 10.22 -12.42
CA GLY A 70 -7.07 9.99 -12.83
C GLY A 70 -7.71 11.03 -13.76
N LYS A 71 -6.97 11.70 -14.64
CA LYS A 71 -7.56 12.63 -15.63
C LYS A 71 -6.91 12.43 -17.00
N GLN A 72 -7.72 12.11 -18.01
CA GLN A 72 -7.31 12.17 -19.41
C GLN A 72 -7.94 13.36 -20.13
N GLU A 73 -7.04 14.01 -20.88
CA GLU A 73 -7.20 14.68 -22.17
C GLU A 73 -7.47 16.19 -22.19
N GLY A 74 -6.47 16.92 -22.72
CA GLY A 74 -6.65 18.26 -23.29
C GLY A 74 -5.54 19.27 -23.00
N GLN A 75 -4.30 19.02 -23.45
CA GLN A 75 -3.31 19.98 -24.01
C GLN A 75 -1.87 19.50 -23.76
N ALA A 76 -1.12 19.31 -24.84
CA ALA A 76 0.32 19.22 -24.77
C ALA A 76 0.89 20.63 -24.51
N SER A 77 1.40 20.86 -23.31
CA SER A 77 2.45 21.85 -23.06
C SER A 77 3.65 21.12 -22.46
N GLU A 78 4.79 21.32 -23.10
CA GLU A 78 6.12 21.00 -22.59
C GLU A 78 6.29 21.59 -21.18
N GLY A 79 6.80 20.78 -20.26
CA GLY A 79 7.03 21.19 -18.86
C GLY A 79 6.47 20.22 -17.83
N LYS A 80 6.54 18.90 -18.04
CA LYS A 80 6.17 17.93 -17.00
C LYS A 80 7.15 18.06 -15.83
N SER A 81 6.70 18.67 -14.74
CA SER A 81 7.47 18.74 -13.48
C SER A 81 7.95 17.34 -13.07
N LYS A 82 9.26 17.19 -12.93
CA LYS A 82 9.90 15.91 -12.59
C LYS A 82 9.87 15.72 -11.08
N TRP A 83 9.46 14.55 -10.62
CA TRP A 83 9.54 14.20 -9.20
C TRP A 83 10.95 13.79 -8.81
N SER A 84 11.39 14.22 -7.62
CA SER A 84 12.64 13.76 -7.05
C SER A 84 12.60 12.27 -6.73
N ALA A 85 13.72 11.57 -6.88
CA ALA A 85 13.85 10.16 -6.52
C ALA A 85 13.43 9.89 -5.06
N ARG A 86 13.68 10.84 -4.14
CA ARG A 86 13.24 10.75 -2.75
C ARG A 86 11.73 10.91 -2.60
N ALA A 87 11.10 11.79 -3.39
CA ALA A 87 9.65 11.96 -3.38
C ALA A 87 8.94 10.71 -3.93
N ILE A 88 9.43 10.15 -5.03
CA ILE A 88 8.93 8.89 -5.60
C ILE A 88 9.06 7.75 -4.58
N LYS A 89 10.23 7.65 -3.93
CA LYS A 89 10.45 6.65 -2.88
C LYS A 89 9.50 6.86 -1.69
N SER A 90 9.32 8.09 -1.24
CA SER A 90 8.39 8.43 -0.14
C SER A 90 6.96 8.01 -0.48
N PHE A 91 6.51 8.24 -1.71
CA PHE A 91 5.19 7.79 -2.17
C PHE A 91 5.07 6.25 -2.14
N ALA A 92 6.06 5.54 -2.68
CA ALA A 92 6.05 4.08 -2.65
C ALA A 92 6.05 3.52 -1.20
N MET A 93 6.75 4.20 -0.29
CA MET A 93 6.73 3.85 1.15
C MET A 93 5.38 4.16 1.79
N ALA A 94 4.68 5.21 1.36
CA ALA A 94 3.33 5.54 1.84
C ALA A 94 2.33 4.43 1.50
N GLU A 95 2.31 3.98 0.24
CA GLU A 95 1.46 2.88 -0.19
C GLU A 95 1.80 1.58 0.57
N LEU A 96 3.09 1.31 0.78
CA LEU A 96 3.53 0.16 1.57
C LEU A 96 3.07 0.25 3.03
N GLU A 97 3.12 1.42 3.66
CA GLU A 97 2.63 1.61 5.03
C GLU A 97 1.10 1.49 5.11
N ALA A 98 0.34 2.02 4.15
CA ALA A 98 -1.11 1.81 4.09
C ALA A 98 -1.45 0.31 4.04
N ARG A 99 -0.69 -0.47 3.25
CA ARG A 99 -0.86 -1.94 3.17
C ARG A 99 -0.48 -2.67 4.44
N LYS A 100 0.65 -2.32 5.05
CA LYS A 100 1.10 -2.91 6.33
C LYS A 100 0.09 -2.65 7.43
N LEU A 101 -0.45 -1.43 7.46
CA LEU A 101 -1.49 -1.03 8.39
C LEU A 101 -2.87 -1.49 7.93
N LYS A 102 -3.02 -2.26 6.85
CA LYS A 102 -4.32 -2.75 6.35
C LYS A 102 -5.37 -1.63 6.27
N TYR A 103 -4.98 -0.44 5.84
CA TYR A 103 -5.94 0.60 5.51
C TYR A 103 -6.40 0.42 4.05
N PRO A 104 -7.70 0.65 3.77
CA PRO A 104 -8.26 0.38 2.44
C PRO A 104 -7.74 1.36 1.37
N ASN A 105 -7.30 2.55 1.78
CA ASN A 105 -6.88 3.65 0.91
C ASN A 105 -5.52 4.20 1.34
N THR A 106 -4.79 4.82 0.41
CA THR A 106 -3.59 5.61 0.68
C THR A 106 -3.98 7.06 0.93
N GLY A 107 -4.03 7.47 2.21
CA GLY A 107 -4.37 8.83 2.61
C GLY A 107 -3.17 9.76 2.79
N THR A 108 -3.45 10.97 3.30
CA THR A 108 -2.42 11.98 3.59
C THR A 108 -1.54 11.58 4.77
N GLU A 109 -2.09 10.84 5.73
CA GLU A 109 -1.37 10.19 6.82
C GLU A 109 -0.37 9.16 6.31
N ALA A 110 -0.74 8.39 5.28
CA ALA A 110 0.17 7.45 4.65
C ALA A 110 1.29 8.18 3.92
N LEU A 111 1.00 9.25 3.18
CA LEU A 111 2.02 10.09 2.54
C LEU A 111 3.02 10.67 3.56
N LEU A 112 2.52 11.15 4.70
CA LEU A 112 3.36 11.63 5.80
C LEU A 112 4.26 10.53 6.38
N MET A 113 3.70 9.34 6.64
CA MET A 113 4.49 8.18 7.07
C MET A 113 5.53 7.79 6.02
N GLY A 114 5.19 7.84 4.73
CA GLY A 114 6.09 7.56 3.63
C GLY A 114 7.34 8.45 3.61
N ILE A 115 7.17 9.75 3.87
CA ILE A 115 8.30 10.70 4.01
C ILE A 115 9.20 10.31 5.18
N LEU A 116 8.61 9.94 6.32
CA LEU A 116 9.36 9.54 7.51
C LEU A 116 10.06 8.18 7.36
N VAL A 117 9.47 7.25 6.62
CA VAL A 117 10.07 5.94 6.29
C VAL A 117 11.22 6.11 5.29
N GLU A 118 11.09 7.01 4.32
CA GLU A 118 12.17 7.35 3.40
C GLU A 118 13.39 7.88 4.16
N GLY A 119 13.17 8.83 5.08
CA GLY A 119 14.10 9.18 6.14
C GLY A 119 15.40 9.90 5.72
N THR A 120 15.74 9.96 4.43
CA THR A 120 16.99 10.57 3.95
C THR A 120 16.84 12.02 3.51
N SER A 121 15.61 12.42 3.15
CA SER A 121 15.26 13.80 2.82
C SER A 121 15.50 14.79 3.97
N LEU A 122 15.81 16.04 3.64
CA LEU A 122 15.87 17.13 4.63
C LEU A 122 14.53 17.31 5.31
N THR A 123 13.42 17.16 4.59
CA THR A 123 12.07 17.15 5.14
C THR A 123 11.91 16.14 6.28
N ALA A 124 12.36 14.89 6.09
CA ALA A 124 12.30 13.87 7.14
C ALA A 124 13.25 14.16 8.32
N LYS A 125 14.37 14.85 8.09
CA LYS A 125 15.24 15.33 9.17
C LYS A 125 14.57 16.45 9.96
N PHE A 126 14.03 17.44 9.27
CA PHE A 126 13.30 18.57 9.86
C PHE A 126 12.13 18.12 10.73
N LEU A 127 11.33 17.15 10.26
CA LEU A 127 10.26 16.56 11.07
C LEU A 127 10.79 15.91 12.34
N ARG A 128 11.87 15.13 12.25
CA ARG A 128 12.48 14.46 13.41
C ARG A 128 13.09 15.45 14.40
N GLU A 129 13.75 16.50 13.92
CA GLU A 129 14.29 17.59 14.74
C GLU A 129 13.19 18.32 15.50
N ASN A 130 12.01 18.45 14.90
CA ASN A 130 10.80 18.98 15.52
C ASN A 130 10.03 17.95 16.38
N GLY A 131 10.61 16.78 16.65
CA GLY A 131 10.02 15.76 17.51
C GLY A 131 8.89 14.95 16.88
N ILE A 132 8.66 15.08 15.56
CA ILE A 132 7.68 14.32 14.78
C ILE A 132 8.38 13.08 14.22
N THR A 133 8.10 11.94 14.83
CA THR A 133 8.70 10.65 14.46
C THR A 133 7.66 9.70 13.90
N LEU A 134 8.11 8.70 13.11
CA LEU A 134 7.23 7.69 12.52
C LEU A 134 6.35 6.98 13.56
N PHE A 135 6.91 6.71 14.74
CA PHE A 135 6.18 6.06 15.83
C PHE A 135 4.99 6.91 16.31
N LYS A 136 5.24 8.19 16.62
CA LYS A 136 4.18 9.12 17.05
C LYS A 136 3.11 9.34 15.99
N VAL A 137 3.53 9.42 14.71
CA VAL A 137 2.59 9.56 13.59
C VAL A 137 1.70 8.32 13.49
N ARG A 138 2.23 7.10 13.64
CA ARG A 138 1.43 5.88 13.67
C ARG A 138 0.43 5.86 14.83
N ASP A 139 0.87 6.24 16.02
CA ASP A 139 0.00 6.28 17.20
C ASP A 139 -1.17 7.26 17.01
N GLU A 140 -0.89 8.48 16.54
CA GLU A 140 -1.93 9.46 16.24
C GLU A 140 -2.82 9.03 15.06
N THR A 141 -2.26 8.31 14.07
CA THR A 141 -3.05 7.72 12.97
C THR A 141 -4.06 6.70 13.49
N VAL A 142 -3.61 5.77 14.35
CA VAL A 142 -4.49 4.76 14.96
C VAL A 142 -5.53 5.40 15.88
N LYS A 143 -5.18 6.50 16.56
CA LYS A 143 -6.10 7.25 17.42
C LYS A 143 -7.17 8.00 16.60
N LEU A 144 -6.81 8.52 15.43
CA LEU A 144 -7.72 9.31 14.58
C LEU A 144 -8.58 8.44 13.67
N LEU A 145 -8.00 7.43 13.02
CA LEU A 145 -8.69 6.55 12.04
C LEU A 145 -9.13 5.21 12.65
N GLY A 146 -8.66 4.87 13.83
CA GLY A 146 -8.89 3.57 14.46
C GLY A 146 -7.87 2.50 14.06
N LYS A 147 -7.90 1.39 14.80
CA LYS A 147 -7.16 0.17 14.45
C LYS A 147 -7.77 -0.47 13.22
N SER A 148 -6.92 -0.89 12.30
CA SER A 148 -7.30 -1.43 11.00
C SER A 148 -7.71 -2.90 11.00
N ASP A 149 -7.66 -3.59 12.13
CA ASP A 149 -8.10 -4.99 12.23
C ASP A 149 -9.58 -5.19 11.81
N MET A 150 -10.34 -4.09 11.66
CA MET A 150 -11.69 -4.09 11.09
C MET A 150 -11.73 -4.18 9.55
N TYR A 151 -10.63 -3.90 8.83
CA TYR A 151 -10.56 -3.96 7.37
C TYR A 151 -9.97 -5.29 6.91
N PHE A 152 -10.84 -6.32 6.83
CA PHE A 152 -10.45 -7.66 6.36
C PHE A 152 -10.00 -7.69 4.89
N PHE A 153 -10.35 -6.66 4.11
CA PHE A 153 -10.00 -6.54 2.70
C PHE A 153 -9.30 -5.21 2.40
N SER A 154 -7.98 -5.17 2.60
CA SER A 154 -7.16 -4.10 2.00
C SER A 154 -6.61 -4.58 0.66
N PRO A 155 -6.78 -3.81 -0.42
CA PRO A 155 -6.28 -4.20 -1.75
C PRO A 155 -4.75 -4.24 -1.76
N GLU A 156 -4.19 -4.99 -2.72
CA GLU A 156 -2.73 -5.05 -2.94
C GLU A 156 -2.12 -3.70 -3.32
N HIS A 157 -2.92 -2.80 -3.87
CA HIS A 157 -2.56 -1.41 -4.20
C HIS A 157 -3.69 -0.47 -3.73
N PRO A 158 -3.63 0.05 -2.49
CA PRO A 158 -4.64 0.96 -1.95
C PRO A 158 -4.74 2.24 -2.77
N PRO A 159 -5.92 2.57 -3.32
CA PRO A 159 -6.10 3.77 -4.14
C PRO A 159 -5.87 5.03 -3.29
N LEU A 160 -5.46 6.12 -3.94
CA LEU A 160 -5.30 7.41 -3.28
C LEU A 160 -6.66 7.97 -2.88
N THR A 161 -6.73 8.54 -1.67
CA THR A 161 -7.86 9.36 -1.26
C THR A 161 -7.88 10.70 -2.00
N GLU A 162 -9.04 11.34 -2.14
CA GLU A 162 -9.12 12.66 -2.79
C GLU A 162 -8.20 13.71 -2.12
N PRO A 163 -8.13 13.85 -0.78
CA PRO A 163 -7.20 14.78 -0.16
C PRO A 163 -5.73 14.45 -0.44
N ALA A 164 -5.37 13.17 -0.54
CA ALA A 164 -4.01 12.77 -0.90
C ALA A 164 -3.68 13.15 -2.34
N GLN A 165 -4.63 13.00 -3.26
CA GLN A 165 -4.45 13.46 -4.64
C GLN A 165 -4.31 14.98 -4.71
N ARG A 166 -5.16 15.74 -4.02
CA ARG A 166 -5.07 17.20 -3.99
C ARG A 166 -3.75 17.68 -3.37
N ALA A 167 -3.23 17.00 -2.35
CA ALA A 167 -1.90 17.32 -1.80
C ALA A 167 -0.77 17.11 -2.83
N LEU A 168 -0.86 16.09 -3.68
CA LEU A 168 0.09 15.87 -4.78
C LEU A 168 -0.04 16.93 -5.88
N ASP A 169 -1.27 17.27 -6.24
CA ASP A 169 -1.57 18.31 -7.22
C ASP A 169 -1.06 19.67 -6.72
N TRP A 170 -1.26 19.98 -5.43
CA TRP A 170 -0.72 21.18 -4.78
C TRP A 170 0.81 21.24 -4.88
N ALA A 171 1.49 20.12 -4.62
CA ALA A 171 2.95 20.06 -4.69
C ALA A 171 3.48 20.32 -6.12
N LEU A 172 2.74 19.87 -7.14
CA LEU A 172 3.04 20.15 -8.55
C LEU A 172 2.79 21.61 -8.88
N ASP A 173 1.64 22.16 -8.51
CA ASP A 173 1.27 23.54 -8.77
C ASP A 173 2.24 24.53 -8.12
N GLU A 174 2.65 24.25 -6.88
CA GLU A 174 3.63 25.07 -6.16
C GLU A 174 4.98 25.09 -6.90
N LYS A 175 5.40 23.93 -7.42
CA LYS A 175 6.64 23.86 -8.22
C LYS A 175 6.49 24.63 -9.53
N MET A 176 5.36 24.53 -10.21
CA MET A 176 5.10 25.26 -11.44
C MET A 176 5.06 26.78 -11.21
N LYS A 177 4.50 27.24 -10.09
CA LYS A 177 4.45 28.66 -9.71
C LYS A 177 5.81 29.24 -9.39
N SER A 178 6.72 28.44 -8.81
CA SER A 178 8.08 28.90 -8.50
C SER A 178 8.86 29.31 -9.76
N GLY A 179 8.49 28.80 -10.95
CA GLY A 179 9.16 29.09 -12.21
C GLY A 179 10.60 28.56 -12.30
N GLU A 180 11.11 27.96 -11.23
CA GLU A 180 12.45 27.41 -11.17
C GLU A 180 12.51 26.02 -11.81
N SER A 181 13.47 25.82 -12.71
CA SER A 181 13.78 24.49 -13.22
C SER A 181 14.29 23.61 -12.07
N GLY A 182 13.52 22.59 -11.71
CA GLY A 182 13.89 21.70 -10.62
C GLY A 182 12.91 20.55 -10.42
N GLU A 183 13.23 19.70 -9.47
CA GLU A 183 12.41 18.54 -9.14
C GLU A 183 11.40 18.88 -8.03
N VAL A 184 10.23 18.24 -8.07
CA VAL A 184 9.27 18.26 -6.96
C VAL A 184 9.85 17.40 -5.83
N THR A 185 10.26 18.05 -4.75
CA THR A 185 10.89 17.43 -3.58
C THR A 185 9.88 16.93 -2.56
N THR A 186 10.35 16.18 -1.56
CA THR A 186 9.55 15.76 -0.40
C THR A 186 9.01 16.93 0.43
N ALA A 187 9.65 18.10 0.35
CA ALA A 187 9.18 19.29 1.04
C ALA A 187 7.89 19.84 0.42
N HIS A 188 7.81 19.89 -0.92
CA HIS A 188 6.57 20.22 -1.62
C HIS A 188 5.45 19.26 -1.24
N LEU A 189 5.77 17.96 -1.13
CA LEU A 189 4.81 16.93 -0.72
C LEU A 189 4.30 17.17 0.71
N LEU A 190 5.19 17.46 1.67
CA LEU A 190 4.81 17.76 3.05
C LEU A 190 3.95 19.03 3.15
N LEU A 191 4.32 20.09 2.42
CA LEU A 191 3.54 21.32 2.38
C LEU A 191 2.17 21.11 1.72
N GLY A 192 2.08 20.26 0.71
CA GLY A 192 0.81 19.82 0.12
C GLY A 192 -0.08 19.12 1.15
N ILE A 193 0.48 18.22 1.96
CA ILE A 193 -0.26 17.59 3.07
C ILE A 193 -0.70 18.64 4.10
N TRP A 194 0.17 19.61 4.42
CA TRP A 194 -0.16 20.69 5.35
C TRP A 194 -1.26 21.61 4.82
N SER A 195 -1.34 21.83 3.50
CA SER A 195 -2.38 22.66 2.89
C SER A 195 -3.80 22.08 3.03
N GLU A 196 -3.91 20.76 3.16
CA GLU A 196 -5.18 20.04 3.27
C GLU A 196 -5.71 20.01 4.72
N LYS A 197 -6.27 21.13 5.18
CA LYS A 197 -6.68 21.35 6.59
C LYS A 197 -7.63 20.29 7.17
N GLU A 198 -8.49 19.72 6.35
CA GLU A 198 -9.48 18.73 6.78
C GLU A 198 -8.94 17.30 6.81
N ALA A 199 -7.80 17.06 6.16
CA ALA A 199 -7.24 15.74 5.97
C ALA A 199 -6.55 15.21 7.24
N ALA A 200 -6.45 13.88 7.33
CA ALA A 200 -5.84 13.22 8.48
C ALA A 200 -4.37 13.63 8.69
N GLY A 201 -3.59 13.74 7.61
CA GLY A 201 -2.18 14.16 7.68
C GLY A 201 -1.99 15.53 8.32
N HIS A 202 -2.80 16.53 7.96
CA HIS A 202 -2.78 17.85 8.59
C HIS A 202 -3.11 17.78 10.08
N LYS A 203 -4.19 17.07 10.43
CA LYS A 203 -4.62 16.90 11.83
C LYS A 203 -3.55 16.22 12.69
N ILE A 204 -2.88 15.20 12.15
CA ILE A 204 -1.78 14.51 12.84
C ILE A 204 -0.57 15.42 13.02
N LEU A 205 -0.19 16.17 11.97
CA LEU A 205 0.90 17.14 12.06
C LEU A 205 0.61 18.21 13.12
N ALA A 206 -0.59 18.78 13.11
CA ALA A 206 -1.02 19.78 14.08
C ALA A 206 -1.03 19.20 15.52
N ALA A 207 -1.53 17.98 15.70
CA ALA A 207 -1.53 17.30 17.01
C ALA A 207 -0.11 17.06 17.55
N LEU A 208 0.87 16.86 16.67
CA LEU A 208 2.28 16.69 17.03
C LEU A 208 3.06 18.01 17.11
N GLY A 209 2.37 19.15 17.01
CA GLY A 209 2.96 20.48 17.18
C GLY A 209 3.64 21.03 15.92
N PHE A 210 3.28 20.56 14.74
CA PHE A 210 3.61 21.25 13.49
C PHE A 210 2.67 22.43 13.30
N ASP A 211 3.21 23.58 12.91
CA ASP A 211 2.49 24.84 12.78
C ASP A 211 2.86 25.58 11.48
N ASP A 212 2.16 26.69 11.21
CA ASP A 212 2.42 27.52 10.03
C ASP A 212 3.81 28.18 10.04
N GLU A 213 4.41 28.36 11.23
CA GLU A 213 5.76 28.90 11.36
C GLU A 213 6.80 27.89 10.86
N LYS A 214 6.71 26.64 11.29
CA LYS A 214 7.54 25.53 10.80
C LYS A 214 7.30 25.24 9.33
N ALA A 215 6.06 25.37 8.85
CA ALA A 215 5.75 25.24 7.43
C ALA A 215 6.51 26.30 6.59
N LYS A 216 6.52 27.55 7.04
CA LYS A 216 7.27 28.64 6.39
C LYS A 216 8.79 28.45 6.49
N GLU A 217 9.28 27.95 7.62
CA GLU A 217 10.71 27.62 7.79
C GLU A 217 11.14 26.52 6.81
N LEU A 218 10.34 25.46 6.72
CA LEU A 218 10.57 24.39 5.75
C LEU A 218 10.56 24.93 4.33
N ALA A 219 9.59 25.79 3.98
CA ALA A 219 9.51 26.39 2.65
C ALA A 219 10.80 27.14 2.26
N LYS A 220 11.37 27.91 3.19
CA LYS A 220 12.67 28.61 3.00
C LYS A 220 13.86 27.66 2.85
N SER A 221 13.75 26.44 3.37
CA SER A 221 14.81 25.44 3.28
C SER A 221 14.81 24.65 1.96
N MET A 222 13.73 24.75 1.17
CA MET A 222 13.53 23.97 -0.06
C MET A 222 14.59 24.25 -1.12
N ASP A 223 15.05 25.50 -1.22
CA ASP A 223 16.07 25.92 -2.18
C ASP A 223 17.41 25.19 -1.96
N LYS A 224 17.68 24.75 -0.73
CA LYS A 224 18.91 24.04 -0.35
C LYS A 224 18.90 22.57 -0.76
N ASP A 225 17.73 21.94 -0.83
CA ASP A 225 17.57 20.52 -1.18
C ASP A 225 17.87 20.24 -2.65
N ILE A 226 17.62 21.23 -3.52
CA ILE A 226 17.93 21.16 -4.95
C ILE A 226 19.44 20.92 -5.13
N VAL A 227 20.28 21.65 -4.37
CA VAL A 227 21.74 21.59 -4.48
C VAL A 227 22.32 20.22 -4.07
N LEU A 228 21.71 19.55 -3.08
CA LEU A 228 22.16 18.24 -2.60
C LEU A 228 21.73 17.06 -3.48
N SER A 229 20.85 17.28 -4.46
CA SER A 229 20.36 16.22 -5.37
C SER A 229 21.27 16.03 -6.60
N PHE A 230 22.21 16.95 -6.83
CA PHE A 230 23.16 16.93 -7.97
C PHE A 230 24.57 16.42 -7.61
N LYS A 231 24.80 15.96 -6.38
CA LYS A 231 26.11 15.52 -5.90
C LYS A 231 26.06 14.07 -5.41
#